data_AF-A0A957ZFW3-F1
#
_entry.id   AF-A0A957ZFW3-F1
#
_cell.length_a   1.000
_cell.length_b   1.000
_cell.length_c   1.000
_cell.angle_alpha   90.00
_cell.angle_beta   90.00
_cell.angle_gamma   90.00
#
_symmetry.space_group_name_H-M   'P 1'
#
loop_
_entity.id
_entity.type
_entity.pdbx_description
1 polymer ?
#
loop_
_entity_poly.entity_id
_entity_poly.type
_entity_poly.pdbx_seq_one_letter_code
_entity_poly.pdbx_strand_id
1 'polypeptide(L)' 'MKLYDLSQPLNADCSFWPFYPPFEVKYFKRKSEHGVNAQYIQTSNHMGTHLDAPRHFVTNGKTIDQL' A
#
# COMPACT_ATOMS: atom_id res chain seq x y z
N MET A 1 -3.80 28.70 -0.95
CA MET A 1 -2.79 27.90 -0.23
C MET A 1 -2.28 26.83 -1.19
N LYS A 2 -0.96 26.62 -1.30
CA LYS A 2 -0.39 25.58 -2.17
C LYS A 2 -0.11 24.33 -1.33
N LEU A 3 -0.57 23.18 -1.81
CA LEU A 3 -0.24 21.89 -1.24
C LEU A 3 1.01 21.32 -1.93
N TYR A 4 1.83 20.62 -1.16
CA TYR A 4 2.99 19.89 -1.64
C TYR A 4 2.82 18.43 -1.28
N ASP A 5 3.04 17.55 -2.25
CA ASP A 5 3.07 16.11 -2.03
C ASP A 5 4.45 15.70 -1.51
N LEU A 6 4.48 15.06 -0.35
CA LEU A 6 5.69 14.53 0.29
C LEU A 6 5.66 12.99 0.34
N SER A 7 4.77 12.36 -0.42
CA SER A 7 4.60 10.92 -0.45
C SER A 7 5.56 10.27 -1.45
N GLN A 8 6.07 9.09 -1.11
CA GLN A 8 6.84 8.28 -2.04
C GLN A 8 5.90 7.63 -3.08
N PRO A 9 6.28 7.55 -4.36
CA PRO A 9 5.53 6.78 -5.35
C PRO A 9 5.40 5.30 -4.94
N LEU A 10 4.17 4.79 -4.90
CA LEU A 10 3.88 3.40 -4.54
C LEU A 10 3.73 2.53 -5.79
N ASN A 11 4.74 1.73 -6.11
CA ASN A 11 4.79 0.85 -7.27
C ASN A 11 5.79 -0.31 -7.05
N ALA A 12 5.99 -1.15 -8.07
CA ALA A 12 6.87 -2.32 -8.00
C ALA A 12 8.36 -1.98 -7.81
N ASP A 13 8.77 -0.74 -8.07
CA ASP A 13 10.13 -0.25 -7.87
C ASP A 13 10.31 0.38 -6.46
N CYS A 14 9.23 0.52 -5.70
CA CYS A 14 9.28 1.01 -4.33
C CYS A 14 10.06 0.03 -3.46
N SER A 15 11.04 0.54 -2.71
CA SER A 15 11.80 -0.28 -1.77
C SER A 15 10.87 -0.83 -0.69
N PHE A 16 11.05 -2.11 -0.37
CA PHE A 16 10.25 -2.83 0.62
C PHE A 16 11.17 -3.51 1.64
N TRP A 17 10.60 -3.91 2.78
CA TRP A 17 11.36 -4.65 3.79
C TRP A 17 11.81 -6.01 3.23
N PRO A 18 13.09 -6.38 3.30
CA PRO A 18 13.64 -7.54 2.58
C PRO A 18 12.97 -8.89 2.86
N PHE A 19 12.30 -9.02 4.00
CA PHE A 19 11.64 -10.25 4.42
C PHE A 19 10.11 -10.23 4.22
N TYR A 20 9.55 -9.18 3.61
CA TYR A 20 8.13 -9.09 3.28
C TYR A 20 7.90 -9.40 1.80
N PRO A 21 6.69 -9.86 1.42
CA PRO A 21 6.30 -9.92 0.03
C PRO A 21 6.44 -8.52 -0.63
N PRO A 22 6.88 -8.47 -1.90
CA PRO A 22 7.00 -7.22 -2.63
C PRO A 22 5.63 -6.62 -2.97
N PHE A 23 5.62 -5.40 -3.49
CA PHE A 23 4.43 -4.81 -4.08
C PHE A 23 4.00 -5.56 -5.34
N GLU A 24 2.76 -6.03 -5.35
CA GLU A 24 2.20 -6.77 -6.47
C GLU A 24 0.90 -6.15 -6.97
N VAL A 25 0.78 -6.07 -8.29
CA VAL A 25 -0.43 -5.61 -8.97
C VAL A 25 -0.84 -6.65 -9.99
N LYS A 26 -2.04 -7.21 -9.81
CA LYS A 26 -2.60 -8.21 -10.72
C LYS A 26 -3.87 -7.68 -11.37
N TYR A 27 -3.86 -7.56 -12.69
CA TYR A 27 -5.08 -7.27 -13.42
C TYR A 27 -5.99 -8.50 -13.46
N PHE A 28 -7.25 -8.33 -13.05
CA PHE A 28 -8.30 -9.33 -13.26
C PHE A 28 -9.32 -8.88 -14.31
N LYS A 29 -9.27 -7.61 -14.75
CA LYS A 29 -9.90 -7.11 -15.96
C LYS A 29 -8.94 -6.23 -16.73
N ARG A 30 -8.90 -6.41 -18.05
CA ARG A 30 -8.21 -5.54 -19.01
C ARG A 30 -9.22 -4.77 -19.85
N LYS A 31 -8.97 -3.47 -20.06
CA LYS A 31 -9.87 -2.57 -20.81
C LYS A 31 -10.16 -3.07 -22.22
N SER A 32 -9.17 -3.64 -22.92
CA SER A 32 -9.33 -4.17 -24.28
C SER A 32 -10.42 -5.24 -24.40
N GLU A 33 -10.60 -6.05 -23.37
CA GLU A 33 -11.54 -7.17 -23.37
C GLU A 33 -12.82 -6.85 -22.61
N HIS A 34 -12.73 -6.03 -21.56
CA HIS A 34 -13.80 -5.86 -20.58
C HIS A 34 -14.37 -4.44 -20.54
N GLY A 35 -13.84 -3.49 -21.33
CA GLY A 35 -14.21 -2.07 -21.29
C GLY A 35 -13.68 -1.30 -20.08
N VAL A 36 -13.08 -1.97 -19.09
CA VAL A 36 -12.52 -1.38 -17.87
C VAL A 36 -11.24 -2.12 -17.42
N ASN A 37 -10.33 -1.40 -16.76
CA ASN A 37 -9.21 -2.00 -16.05
C ASN A 37 -9.56 -2.20 -14.57
N ALA A 38 -9.30 -3.38 -14.03
CA ALA A 38 -9.46 -3.64 -12.61
C ALA A 38 -8.31 -4.51 -12.09
N GLN A 39 -7.84 -4.18 -10.90
CA GLN A 39 -6.61 -4.74 -10.33
C GLN A 39 -6.83 -5.16 -8.87
N TYR A 40 -6.13 -6.22 -8.48
CA TYR A 40 -5.77 -6.47 -7.10
C TYR A 40 -4.42 -5.81 -6.82
N ILE A 41 -4.31 -5.17 -5.66
CA ILE A 41 -3.06 -4.63 -5.14
C ILE A 41 -2.77 -5.41 -3.86
N GLN A 42 -1.55 -5.93 -3.74
CA GLN A 42 -1.06 -6.60 -2.54
C GLN A 42 0.26 -5.95 -2.12
N THR A 43 0.33 -5.53 -0.86
CA THR A 43 1.51 -4.90 -0.26
C THR A 43 1.46 -5.06 1.25
N SER A 44 2.61 -4.96 1.91
CA SER A 44 2.65 -4.66 3.33
C SER A 44 2.16 -3.23 3.58
N ASN A 45 1.57 -2.98 4.76
CA ASN A 45 1.26 -1.62 5.21
C ASN A 45 2.53 -0.81 5.53
N HIS A 46 3.67 -1.47 5.69
CA HIS A 46 4.97 -0.85 5.97
C HIS A 46 5.78 -0.70 4.68
N MET A 47 5.22 0.04 3.71
CA MET A 47 5.87 0.33 2.43
C MET A 47 5.56 1.76 1.98
N GLY A 48 6.56 2.45 1.44
CA GLY A 48 6.45 3.87 1.08
C GLY A 48 6.12 4.76 2.30
N THR A 49 5.44 5.88 2.05
CA THR A 49 4.96 6.78 3.10
C THR A 49 3.75 6.16 3.81
N HIS A 50 3.88 5.83 5.10
CA HIS A 50 2.86 5.11 5.88
C HIS A 50 2.81 5.57 7.34
N LEU A 51 1.87 5.00 8.11
CA LEU A 51 1.70 5.23 9.54
C LEU A 51 1.63 3.89 10.28
N ASP A 52 2.25 3.85 11.46
CA ASP A 52 2.14 2.72 12.38
C ASP A 52 1.15 3.01 13.50
N ALA A 53 0.27 2.05 13.78
CA ALA A 53 -0.54 2.06 14.99
C ALA A 53 0.17 1.30 16.13
N PRO A 54 -0.21 1.51 17.40
CA PRO A 54 0.30 0.71 18.51
C PRO A 54 0.17 -0.81 18.30
N ARG A 55 -0.87 -1.26 17.57
CA ARG A 55 -1.05 -2.67 17.21
C ARG A 55 0.15 -3.27 16.46
N HIS A 56 0.97 -2.46 15.79
CA HIS A 56 2.16 -2.93 15.09
C HIS A 56 3.15 -3.61 16.07
N PHE A 57 3.27 -3.13 17.31
CA PHE A 57 4.23 -3.63 18.30
C PHE A 57 3.58 -4.19 19.58
N VAL A 58 2.30 -3.91 19.83
CA VAL A 58 1.58 -4.29 21.06
C VAL A 58 0.33 -5.09 20.70
N THR A 59 0.24 -6.34 21.15
CA THR A 59 -0.87 -7.27 20.79
C THR A 59 -2.26 -6.69 21.01
N ASN A 60 -2.46 -5.96 22.12
CA ASN A 60 -3.71 -5.26 22.45
C ASN A 60 -3.67 -3.75 22.15
N GLY A 61 -2.72 -3.31 21.33
CA GLY A 61 -2.61 -1.91 20.92
C GLY A 61 -3.78 -1.47 20.03
N LYS A 62 -4.00 -0.15 19.96
CA LYS A 62 -4.97 0.46 19.05
C LYS A 62 -4.65 0.14 17.59
N THR A 63 -5.68 -0.14 16.79
CA THR A 63 -5.58 -0.24 15.32
C THR A 63 -5.59 1.15 14.68
N ILE A 64 -5.26 1.25 13.38
CA ILE A 64 -5.19 2.54 12.66
C ILE A 64 -6.51 3.31 12.71
N ASP A 65 -7.65 2.62 12.59
CA ASP A 65 -8.99 3.21 12.65
C ASP A 65 -9.40 3.69 14.05
N GLN A 66 -8.63 3.36 15.08
CA GLN A 66 -8.84 3.75 16.48
C GLN A 66 -7.95 4.92 16.93
N LEU A 67 -7.17 5.49 16.01
CA LEU A 67 -6.33 6.66 16.26
C LEU A 67 -7.10 7.96 16.12
#